data_AF-A0A8H2XH23-F1
#
_entry.id   AF-A0A8H2XH23-F1
#
_cell.length_a   1.000
_cell.length_b   1.000
_cell.length_c   1.000
_cell.angle_alpha   90.00
_cell.angle_beta   90.00
_cell.angle_gamma   90.00
#
_symmetry.space_group_name_H-M   'P 1'
#
loop_
_entity.id
_entity.type
_entity.pdbx_description
1 polymer ?
#
loop_
_entity_poly.entity_id
_entity_poly.type
_entity_poly.pdbx_seq_one_letter_code
_entity_poly.pdbx_strand_id
1 'polypeptide(L)'
;VHHINSKAEDAGVVYSEMQGRQNTAGDLMHHKMQTLFNPPGSAYRSETGGLMEALRILKVDQIRDYHKSYYVPHNLCLIVSGKLKTSELLHVLQTKVEPRILEHGQVKPSTWKRPFIETPSAQKPELKGITKATVKFPEQDESAGEVAVSFQGPDPEKFTELKAMEMLGLYLTDSPVSPLTKEFVETANPLCTYIYCDSEERATFTSNNIYFGAVPTEQLDALHQKVIVKLKQIVAEGIDMDRIRLVIKRDRLKLKSMLESDGGDVFSNGLITDFLYGKEDGSEIAPSLAEMKRYEELEKWPAKQWEDLLTKYWIESPSVVVGARPSAKLQDKLETDEKARIEEQRKRLGPDGIAKLEEELNKAKAEHDRPIPQDMLTSFPVPDVKSISWIPVQSARNDPFSSGSEKKNELSEHLDKDSVELPYLVQYDHVQSDFVTISAYLSTTSLPEHLRPYVSLYLGSFFALPVTRLDGTKISHEDLIKKLDEVTVAYDANCGISGYFADTIRVSIKAEISQYDAVVGLLRDLLYSPEYVKDR
;
A
#
# COMPACT_ATOMS: atom_id res chain seq x y z
N VAL A 1 -15.11 -18.85 -10.98
CA VAL A 1 -13.76 -19.20 -10.47
C VAL A 1 -12.93 -19.85 -11.56
N HIS A 2 -13.30 -21.05 -12.01
CA HIS A 2 -12.62 -21.79 -13.08
C HIS A 2 -13.66 -22.49 -13.98
N HIS A 3 -13.37 -22.61 -15.27
CA HIS A 3 -14.08 -23.43 -16.25
C HIS A 3 -13.13 -23.76 -17.42
N ILE A 4 -13.55 -24.64 -18.32
CA ILE A 4 -12.80 -24.97 -19.55
C ILE A 4 -13.59 -24.42 -20.74
N ASN A 5 -12.91 -23.73 -21.66
CA ASN A 5 -13.53 -23.14 -22.85
C ASN A 5 -13.58 -24.12 -24.04
N SER A 6 -14.15 -23.70 -25.17
CA SER A 6 -14.28 -24.53 -26.37
C SER A 6 -12.96 -24.89 -27.06
N LYS A 7 -11.84 -24.28 -26.66
CA LYS A 7 -10.48 -24.63 -27.11
C LYS A 7 -9.79 -25.63 -26.17
N ALA A 8 -10.49 -26.12 -25.15
CA ALA A 8 -9.96 -26.93 -24.05
C ALA A 8 -8.95 -26.20 -23.15
N GLU A 9 -8.95 -24.86 -23.15
CA GLU A 9 -8.12 -24.03 -22.27
C GLU A 9 -8.85 -23.76 -20.95
N ASP A 10 -8.11 -23.63 -19.85
CA ASP A 10 -8.69 -23.17 -18.58
C ASP A 10 -8.95 -21.68 -18.63
N ALA A 11 -10.09 -21.26 -18.07
CA ALA A 11 -10.54 -19.88 -18.04
C ALA A 11 -11.33 -19.59 -16.76
N GLY A 12 -11.67 -18.33 -16.55
CA GLY A 12 -12.46 -17.85 -15.42
C GLY A 12 -11.71 -16.76 -14.67
N VAL A 13 -12.44 -15.80 -14.10
CA VAL A 13 -11.86 -14.56 -13.54
C VAL A 13 -10.69 -14.84 -12.58
N VAL A 14 -10.93 -15.63 -11.53
CA VAL A 14 -9.90 -15.97 -10.52
C VAL A 14 -8.77 -16.81 -11.11
N TYR A 15 -9.10 -17.80 -11.96
CA TYR A 15 -8.07 -18.61 -12.61
C TYR A 15 -7.14 -17.76 -13.51
N SER A 16 -7.71 -16.84 -14.30
CA SER A 16 -6.96 -15.95 -15.19
C SER A 16 -6.15 -14.91 -14.42
N GLU A 17 -6.65 -14.41 -13.29
CA GLU A 17 -5.87 -13.59 -12.36
C GLU A 17 -4.64 -14.36 -11.88
N MET A 18 -4.85 -15.57 -11.35
CA MET A 18 -3.76 -16.42 -10.83
C MET A 18 -2.78 -16.84 -11.93
N GLN A 19 -3.26 -17.07 -13.15
CA GLN A 19 -2.41 -17.33 -14.31
C GLN A 19 -1.45 -16.16 -14.61
N GLY A 20 -1.91 -14.92 -14.42
CA GLY A 20 -1.09 -13.72 -14.64
C GLY A 20 -0.08 -13.43 -13.54
N ARG A 21 -0.28 -13.96 -12.32
CA ARG A 21 0.53 -13.56 -11.16
C ARG A 21 1.32 -14.67 -10.47
N GLN A 22 0.85 -15.93 -10.46
CA GLN A 22 1.43 -17.04 -9.68
C GLN A 22 2.92 -17.26 -9.92
N ASN A 23 3.40 -16.97 -11.13
CA ASN A 23 4.81 -17.14 -11.52
C ASN A 23 5.65 -15.86 -11.42
N THR A 24 5.10 -14.74 -10.92
CA THR A 24 5.88 -13.53 -10.67
C THR A 24 6.89 -13.78 -9.54
N ALA A 25 8.02 -13.06 -9.59
CA ALA A 25 9.06 -13.18 -8.57
C ALA A 25 8.51 -12.91 -7.16
N GLY A 26 7.73 -11.84 -6.98
CA GLY A 26 7.07 -11.49 -5.73
C GLY A 26 6.17 -12.60 -5.17
N ASP A 27 5.21 -13.12 -5.95
CA ASP A 27 4.28 -14.15 -5.47
C ASP A 27 5.01 -15.46 -5.14
N LEU A 28 5.99 -15.87 -5.95
CA LEU A 28 6.79 -17.07 -5.69
C LEU A 28 7.63 -16.93 -4.42
N MET A 29 8.25 -15.77 -4.19
CA MET A 29 8.99 -15.49 -2.97
C MET A 29 8.08 -15.47 -1.75
N HIS A 30 6.95 -14.76 -1.84
CA HIS A 30 6.00 -14.62 -0.75
C HIS A 30 5.41 -15.97 -0.34
N HIS A 31 4.95 -16.78 -1.30
CA HIS A 31 4.47 -18.14 -1.03
C HIS A 31 5.58 -19.01 -0.42
N LYS A 32 6.81 -18.95 -0.95
CA LYS A 32 7.94 -19.71 -0.38
C LYS A 32 8.24 -19.25 1.05
N MET A 33 8.23 -17.95 1.30
CA MET A 33 8.43 -17.33 2.61
C MET A 33 7.40 -17.85 3.61
N GLN A 34 6.11 -17.74 3.28
CA GLN A 34 5.00 -18.25 4.09
C GLN A 34 5.16 -19.73 4.48
N THR A 35 5.54 -20.59 3.52
CA THR A 35 5.70 -22.03 3.78
C THR A 35 6.89 -22.38 4.66
N LEU A 36 7.94 -21.54 4.66
CA LEU A 36 9.13 -21.72 5.51
C LEU A 36 8.92 -21.12 6.90
N PHE A 37 8.22 -20.00 6.97
CA PHE A 37 7.96 -19.29 8.22
C PHE A 37 6.94 -20.05 9.09
N ASN A 38 5.87 -20.57 8.49
CA ASN A 38 4.75 -21.12 9.24
C ASN A 38 4.79 -22.66 9.34
N PRO A 39 4.35 -23.25 10.48
CA PRO A 39 4.32 -24.70 10.66
C PRO A 39 3.25 -25.37 9.77
N PRO A 40 3.43 -26.66 9.40
CA PRO A 40 2.39 -27.44 8.71
C PRO A 40 1.03 -27.36 9.40
N GLY A 41 -0.04 -27.15 8.63
CA GLY A 41 -1.40 -26.99 9.15
C GLY A 41 -1.80 -25.54 9.49
N SER A 42 -0.84 -24.61 9.54
CA SER A 42 -1.16 -23.18 9.64
C SER A 42 -1.78 -22.67 8.34
N ALA A 43 -2.86 -21.90 8.46
CA ALA A 43 -3.53 -21.25 7.32
C ALA A 43 -2.64 -20.19 6.65
N TYR A 44 -1.68 -19.62 7.38
CA TYR A 44 -0.68 -18.67 6.85
C TYR A 44 0.34 -19.31 5.89
N ARG A 45 0.20 -20.60 5.55
CA ARG A 45 0.97 -21.28 4.51
C ARG A 45 0.30 -21.28 3.14
N SER A 46 -0.96 -20.87 3.08
CA SER A 46 -1.80 -21.02 1.90
C SER A 46 -1.77 -19.79 1.01
N GLU A 47 -1.69 -20.00 -0.30
CA GLU A 47 -1.98 -18.95 -1.28
C GLU A 47 -3.50 -18.69 -1.32
N THR A 48 -3.94 -17.54 -0.81
CA THR A 48 -5.36 -17.20 -0.67
C THR A 48 -6.02 -16.81 -1.99
N GLY A 49 -5.24 -16.38 -3.00
CA GLY A 49 -5.73 -16.22 -4.37
C GLY A 49 -6.05 -17.57 -5.05
N GLY A 50 -5.43 -18.65 -4.56
CA GLY A 50 -5.63 -20.03 -5.00
C GLY A 50 -4.67 -20.45 -6.10
N LEU A 51 -3.83 -21.45 -5.82
CA LEU A 51 -2.92 -22.03 -6.81
C LEU A 51 -3.72 -22.59 -8.01
N MET A 52 -3.22 -22.39 -9.24
CA MET A 52 -3.88 -22.85 -10.46
C MET A 52 -4.21 -24.35 -10.43
N GLU A 53 -3.32 -25.21 -9.92
CA GLU A 53 -3.64 -26.64 -9.75
C GLU A 53 -4.79 -26.90 -8.77
N ALA A 54 -4.92 -26.10 -7.71
CA ALA A 54 -5.99 -26.24 -6.73
C ALA A 54 -7.32 -25.71 -7.28
N LEU A 55 -7.30 -24.58 -8.00
CA LEU A 55 -8.48 -23.99 -8.64
C LEU A 55 -9.12 -24.95 -9.66
N ARG A 56 -8.30 -25.70 -10.41
CA ARG A 56 -8.76 -26.69 -11.39
C ARG A 56 -9.56 -27.86 -10.81
N ILE A 57 -9.35 -28.16 -9.53
CA ILE A 57 -10.03 -29.27 -8.83
C ILE A 57 -11.03 -28.78 -7.78
N LEU A 58 -11.17 -27.47 -7.62
CA LEU A 58 -12.07 -26.85 -6.65
C LEU A 58 -13.52 -27.09 -7.05
N LYS A 59 -14.30 -27.67 -6.15
CA LYS A 59 -15.72 -27.98 -6.37
C LYS A 59 -16.61 -26.89 -5.80
N VAL A 60 -17.74 -26.64 -6.47
CA VAL A 60 -18.74 -25.66 -6.02
C VAL A 60 -19.24 -25.93 -4.60
N ASP A 61 -19.37 -27.20 -4.21
CA ASP A 61 -19.83 -27.55 -2.86
C ASP A 61 -18.78 -27.22 -1.80
N GLN A 62 -17.48 -27.29 -2.11
CA GLN A 62 -16.43 -26.83 -1.20
C GLN A 62 -16.51 -25.32 -0.97
N ILE A 63 -16.83 -24.54 -2.01
CA ILE A 63 -17.03 -23.09 -1.90
C ILE A 63 -18.26 -22.79 -1.03
N ARG A 64 -19.37 -23.50 -1.26
CA ARG A 64 -20.60 -23.36 -0.48
C ARG A 64 -20.40 -23.76 0.98
N ASP A 65 -19.67 -24.83 1.23
CA ASP A 65 -19.35 -25.30 2.57
C ASP A 65 -18.47 -24.28 3.30
N TYR A 66 -17.42 -23.76 2.64
CA TYR A 66 -16.59 -22.69 3.21
C TYR A 66 -17.43 -21.45 3.55
N HIS A 67 -18.28 -20.99 2.62
CA HIS A 67 -19.19 -19.87 2.87
C HIS A 67 -20.11 -20.15 4.07
N LYS A 68 -20.75 -21.33 4.10
CA LYS A 68 -21.63 -21.74 5.19
C LYS A 68 -20.91 -21.78 6.55
N SER A 69 -19.64 -22.19 6.56
CA SER A 69 -18.84 -22.29 7.79
C SER A 69 -18.37 -20.93 8.32
N TYR A 70 -17.96 -20.02 7.45
CA TYR A 70 -17.25 -18.79 7.88
C TYR A 70 -18.03 -17.49 7.66
N TYR A 71 -19.01 -17.44 6.75
CA TYR A 71 -19.86 -16.26 6.52
C TYR A 71 -21.10 -16.31 7.42
N VAL A 72 -20.83 -16.28 8.73
CA VAL A 72 -21.83 -16.37 9.80
C VAL A 72 -21.80 -15.13 10.70
N PRO A 73 -22.93 -14.72 11.31
CA PRO A 73 -22.99 -13.46 12.07
C PRO A 73 -22.01 -13.35 13.24
N HIS A 74 -21.67 -14.46 13.88
CA HIS A 74 -20.68 -14.50 14.98
C HIS A 74 -19.22 -14.51 14.51
N ASN A 75 -18.99 -14.45 13.20
CA ASN A 75 -17.68 -14.29 12.55
C ASN A 75 -17.72 -13.09 11.57
N LEU A 76 -18.58 -12.11 11.82
CA LEU A 76 -18.75 -10.90 11.03
C LEU A 76 -18.36 -9.67 11.87
N CYS A 77 -17.54 -8.79 11.30
CA CYS A 77 -17.32 -7.45 11.83
C CYS A 77 -17.95 -6.43 10.88
N LEU A 78 -18.84 -5.58 11.41
CA LEU A 78 -19.44 -4.47 10.67
C LEU A 78 -18.82 -3.17 11.15
N ILE A 79 -17.98 -2.57 10.31
CA ILE A 79 -17.36 -1.26 10.57
C ILE A 79 -18.10 -0.22 9.73
N VAL A 80 -18.64 0.80 10.39
CA VAL A 80 -19.35 1.89 9.72
C VAL A 80 -18.74 3.20 10.17
N SER A 81 -18.26 4.00 9.22
CA SER A 81 -17.62 5.29 9.46
C SER A 81 -18.28 6.38 8.61
N GLY A 82 -18.19 7.63 9.07
CA GLY A 82 -18.71 8.82 8.39
C GLY A 82 -19.84 9.52 9.14
N LYS A 83 -20.52 10.44 8.45
CA LYS A 83 -21.66 11.18 9.01
C LYS A 83 -22.92 10.33 8.92
N LEU A 84 -23.18 9.51 9.92
CA LEU A 84 -24.42 8.74 10.04
C LEU A 84 -25.12 8.94 11.38
N LYS A 85 -26.44 8.74 11.40
CA LYS A 85 -27.21 8.68 12.64
C LYS A 85 -27.10 7.28 13.24
N THR A 86 -26.15 7.09 14.16
CA THR A 86 -25.88 5.80 14.80
C THR A 86 -27.14 5.17 15.43
N SER A 87 -28.03 5.96 16.02
CA SER A 87 -29.29 5.46 16.59
C SER A 87 -30.22 4.83 15.54
N GLU A 88 -30.30 5.38 14.34
CA GLU A 88 -31.10 4.81 13.24
C GLU A 88 -30.48 3.51 12.74
N LEU A 89 -29.14 3.46 12.59
CA LEU A 89 -28.42 2.23 12.24
C LEU A 89 -28.67 1.12 13.26
N LEU A 90 -28.46 1.40 14.55
CA LEU A 90 -28.67 0.43 15.63
C LEU A 90 -30.13 -0.01 15.70
N HIS A 91 -31.08 0.91 15.47
CA HIS A 91 -32.50 0.57 15.42
C HIS A 91 -32.81 -0.40 14.27
N VAL A 92 -32.24 -0.20 13.08
CA VAL A 92 -32.40 -1.13 11.95
C VAL A 92 -31.76 -2.49 12.26
N LEU A 93 -30.55 -2.50 12.82
CA LEU A 93 -29.87 -3.74 13.22
C LEU A 93 -30.76 -4.54 14.18
N GLN A 94 -31.22 -3.90 15.25
CA GLN A 94 -32.03 -4.54 16.30
C GLN A 94 -33.42 -4.97 15.81
N THR A 95 -34.10 -4.16 14.98
CA THR A 95 -35.51 -4.42 14.63
C THR A 95 -35.70 -5.18 13.32
N LYS A 96 -34.69 -5.21 12.44
CA LYS A 96 -34.79 -5.82 11.10
C LYS A 96 -33.74 -6.91 10.86
N VAL A 97 -32.51 -6.74 11.34
CA VAL A 97 -31.40 -7.65 11.02
C VAL A 97 -31.29 -8.78 12.04
N GLU A 98 -31.22 -8.47 13.33
CA GLU A 98 -31.12 -9.47 14.40
C GLU A 98 -32.29 -10.47 14.39
N PRO A 99 -33.57 -10.08 14.21
CA PRO A 99 -34.66 -11.04 14.13
C PRO A 99 -34.52 -12.01 12.96
N ARG A 100 -33.99 -11.57 11.81
CA ARG A 100 -33.71 -12.45 10.66
C ARG A 100 -32.57 -13.42 10.95
N ILE A 101 -31.52 -12.97 11.61
CA ILE A 101 -30.42 -13.86 12.05
C ILE A 101 -30.95 -14.98 12.95
N LEU A 102 -31.85 -14.65 13.87
CA LEU A 102 -32.49 -15.62 14.77
C LEU A 102 -33.44 -16.57 14.03
N GLU A 103 -34.26 -16.07 13.10
CA GLU A 103 -35.15 -16.88 12.25
C GLU A 103 -34.36 -17.92 11.43
N HIS A 104 -33.17 -17.56 10.97
CA HIS A 104 -32.27 -18.44 10.23
C HIS A 104 -31.42 -19.37 11.13
N GLY A 105 -31.58 -19.31 12.45
CA GLY A 105 -30.90 -20.19 13.40
C GLY A 105 -29.37 -20.00 13.48
N GLN A 106 -28.85 -18.83 13.09
CA GLN A 106 -27.41 -18.57 12.98
C GLN A 106 -26.76 -18.13 14.30
N VAL A 107 -26.92 -18.94 15.35
CA VAL A 107 -26.33 -18.69 16.68
C VAL A 107 -24.91 -19.29 16.76
N LYS A 108 -23.99 -18.64 17.48
CA LYS A 108 -22.61 -19.13 17.71
C LYS A 108 -22.65 -20.51 18.39
N PRO A 109 -22.19 -21.59 17.74
CA PRO A 109 -22.17 -22.91 18.35
C PRO A 109 -21.07 -22.99 19.42
N SER A 110 -21.26 -23.81 20.45
CA SER A 110 -20.24 -24.04 21.49
C SER A 110 -18.98 -24.73 20.97
N THR A 111 -19.06 -25.36 19.80
CA THR A 111 -17.93 -25.98 19.10
C THR A 111 -17.19 -25.01 18.17
N TRP A 112 -17.64 -23.75 18.06
CA TRP A 112 -16.97 -22.74 17.25
C TRP A 112 -15.55 -22.53 17.75
N LYS A 113 -14.62 -22.46 16.80
CA LYS A 113 -13.23 -22.08 17.04
C LYS A 113 -12.94 -20.82 16.26
N ARG A 114 -12.46 -19.79 16.92
CA ARG A 114 -12.07 -18.54 16.30
C ARG A 114 -10.95 -18.80 15.29
N PRO A 115 -11.13 -18.40 14.01
CA PRO A 115 -10.09 -18.55 13.00
C PRO A 115 -8.77 -17.94 13.46
N PHE A 116 -7.66 -18.55 13.04
CA PHE A 116 -6.28 -18.15 13.33
C PHE A 116 -5.82 -18.22 14.80
N ILE A 117 -6.72 -18.07 15.76
CA ILE A 117 -6.41 -17.93 17.19
C ILE A 117 -6.62 -19.26 17.94
N GLU A 118 -7.68 -19.99 17.62
CA GLU A 118 -8.00 -21.30 18.23
C GLU A 118 -7.75 -22.47 17.26
N THR A 119 -6.89 -22.23 16.27
CA THR A 119 -6.54 -23.17 15.19
C THR A 119 -5.02 -23.38 15.15
N PRO A 120 -4.51 -24.37 14.41
CA PRO A 120 -3.05 -24.58 14.29
C PRO A 120 -2.27 -23.34 13.82
N SER A 121 -2.92 -22.38 13.16
CA SER A 121 -2.30 -21.11 12.76
C SER A 121 -1.81 -20.24 13.93
N ALA A 122 -2.29 -20.48 15.15
CA ALA A 122 -1.84 -19.78 16.34
C ALA A 122 -0.45 -20.24 16.80
N GLN A 123 0.05 -21.37 16.29
CA GLN A 123 1.37 -21.86 16.67
C GLN A 123 2.45 -20.90 16.18
N LYS A 124 3.22 -20.34 17.14
CA LYS A 124 4.38 -19.51 16.80
C LYS A 124 5.42 -20.33 16.01
N PRO A 125 6.03 -19.75 14.98
CA PRO A 125 7.16 -20.33 14.26
C PRO A 125 8.33 -20.70 15.16
N GLU A 126 8.88 -21.89 14.96
CA GLU A 126 10.11 -22.37 15.64
C GLU A 126 11.35 -22.17 14.75
N LEU A 127 11.55 -20.94 14.28
CA LEU A 127 12.68 -20.61 13.41
C LEU A 127 14.00 -20.64 14.20
N LYS A 128 15.06 -21.18 13.58
CA LYS A 128 16.41 -21.22 14.17
C LYS A 128 17.42 -20.71 13.16
N GLY A 129 18.19 -19.68 13.56
CA GLY A 129 19.22 -19.09 12.71
C GLY A 129 18.65 -18.53 11.40
N ILE A 130 19.43 -18.67 10.31
CA ILE A 130 19.08 -18.15 8.99
C ILE A 130 18.69 -19.32 8.08
N THR A 131 17.45 -19.31 7.59
CA THR A 131 16.97 -20.25 6.57
C THR A 131 17.04 -19.58 5.20
N LYS A 132 17.78 -20.15 4.25
CA LYS A 132 17.87 -19.63 2.88
C LYS A 132 17.12 -20.52 1.90
N ALA A 133 16.41 -19.91 0.96
CA ALA A 133 15.79 -20.59 -0.15
C ALA A 133 15.92 -19.77 -1.44
N THR A 134 15.79 -20.46 -2.57
CA THR A 134 15.77 -19.84 -3.88
C THR A 134 14.56 -20.35 -4.65
N VAL A 135 13.85 -19.43 -5.29
CA VAL A 135 12.81 -19.72 -6.27
C VAL A 135 13.28 -19.24 -7.64
N LYS A 136 12.69 -19.81 -8.70
CA LYS A 136 12.93 -19.36 -10.06
C LYS A 136 11.65 -18.77 -10.62
N PHE A 137 11.74 -17.66 -11.35
CA PHE A 137 10.63 -17.06 -12.07
C PHE A 137 10.94 -17.00 -13.58
N PRO A 138 9.92 -17.06 -14.45
CA PRO A 138 10.12 -17.09 -15.90
C PRO A 138 10.44 -15.69 -16.42
N GLU A 139 11.67 -15.48 -16.89
CA GLU A 139 12.16 -14.21 -17.45
C GLU A 139 13.30 -14.51 -18.44
N GLN A 140 13.30 -13.84 -19.59
CA GLN A 140 14.36 -13.99 -20.60
C GLN A 140 15.64 -13.26 -20.19
N ASP A 141 15.50 -12.08 -19.58
CA ASP A 141 16.64 -11.35 -19.03
C ASP A 141 17.06 -11.93 -17.67
N GLU A 142 18.12 -12.74 -17.68
CA GLU A 142 18.64 -13.34 -16.44
C GLU A 142 19.58 -12.43 -15.63
N SER A 143 19.68 -11.13 -15.97
CA SER A 143 20.62 -10.20 -15.32
C SER A 143 20.24 -9.79 -13.90
N ALA A 144 18.94 -9.74 -13.58
CA ALA A 144 18.47 -9.26 -12.29
C ALA A 144 17.35 -10.12 -11.71
N GLY A 145 17.38 -10.30 -10.39
CA GLY A 145 16.36 -10.96 -9.60
C GLY A 145 15.90 -10.10 -8.43
N GLU A 146 15.32 -10.76 -7.43
CA GLU A 146 14.78 -10.08 -6.24
C GLU A 146 15.13 -10.87 -4.98
N VAL A 147 15.14 -10.19 -3.83
CA VAL A 147 15.40 -10.81 -2.53
C VAL A 147 14.41 -10.29 -1.51
N ALA A 148 13.80 -11.22 -0.77
CA ALA A 148 13.04 -10.91 0.43
C ALA A 148 13.74 -11.53 1.65
N VAL A 149 13.90 -10.73 2.71
CA VAL A 149 14.38 -11.17 4.01
C VAL A 149 13.28 -10.93 5.02
N SER A 150 12.88 -11.95 5.76
CA SER A 150 11.84 -11.85 6.80
C SER A 150 12.41 -12.29 8.14
N PHE A 151 12.34 -11.41 9.14
CA PHE A 151 12.78 -11.68 10.51
C PHE A 151 11.57 -11.89 11.42
N GLN A 152 11.70 -12.75 12.42
CA GLN A 152 10.71 -12.83 13.48
C GLN A 152 10.70 -11.54 14.30
N GLY A 153 9.53 -10.90 14.38
CA GLY A 153 9.33 -9.60 15.00
C GLY A 153 8.78 -9.65 16.43
N PRO A 154 8.38 -8.48 16.98
CA PRO A 154 7.72 -8.39 18.28
C PRO A 154 6.43 -9.21 18.35
N ASP A 155 5.97 -9.48 19.58
CA ASP A 155 4.63 -10.02 19.80
C ASP A 155 3.55 -8.99 19.41
N PRO A 156 2.39 -9.39 18.83
CA PRO A 156 1.39 -8.46 18.29
C PRO A 156 0.81 -7.48 19.32
N GLU A 157 0.79 -7.84 20.59
CA GLU A 157 0.31 -6.99 21.70
C GLU A 157 1.31 -5.89 22.12
N LYS A 158 2.54 -5.92 21.60
CA LYS A 158 3.60 -4.96 21.95
C LYS A 158 3.56 -3.72 21.06
N PHE A 159 2.44 -3.00 21.09
CA PHE A 159 2.16 -1.89 20.17
C PHE A 159 3.28 -0.82 20.09
N THR A 160 3.94 -0.49 21.19
CA THR A 160 5.08 0.46 21.16
C THR A 160 6.30 -0.13 20.44
N GLU A 161 6.64 -1.42 20.67
CA GLU A 161 7.75 -2.07 19.94
C GLU A 161 7.42 -2.20 18.44
N LEU A 162 6.16 -2.48 18.08
CA LEU A 162 5.72 -2.55 16.68
C LEU A 162 5.86 -1.20 15.96
N LYS A 163 5.34 -0.12 16.56
CA LYS A 163 5.51 1.22 15.99
C LYS A 163 6.99 1.63 15.92
N ALA A 164 7.80 1.25 16.91
CA ALA A 164 9.24 1.50 16.84
C ALA A 164 9.92 0.75 15.67
N MET A 165 9.52 -0.50 15.38
CA MET A 165 10.02 -1.23 14.21
C MET A 165 9.63 -0.54 12.89
N GLU A 166 8.40 -0.04 12.78
CA GLU A 166 7.95 0.75 11.63
C GLU A 166 8.81 2.02 11.45
N MET A 167 9.04 2.77 12.54
CA MET A 167 9.88 3.97 12.51
C MET A 167 11.33 3.65 12.15
N LEU A 168 11.88 2.52 12.61
CA LEU A 168 13.19 2.04 12.17
C LEU A 168 13.21 1.70 10.68
N GLY A 169 12.12 1.13 10.14
CA GLY A 169 12.00 0.81 8.72
C GLY A 169 12.09 2.06 7.87
N LEU A 170 11.28 3.05 8.21
CA LEU A 170 11.30 4.35 7.54
C LEU A 170 12.67 5.05 7.70
N TYR A 171 13.26 5.01 8.91
CA TYR A 171 14.60 5.52 9.15
C TYR A 171 15.62 4.91 8.20
N LEU A 172 15.56 3.59 7.96
CA LEU A 172 16.49 2.84 7.12
C LEU A 172 16.25 3.00 5.61
N THR A 173 15.01 3.23 5.15
CA THR A 173 14.67 3.14 3.70
C THR A 173 13.84 4.29 3.08
N ASP A 174 13.19 5.18 3.85
CA ASP A 174 12.12 6.09 3.33
C ASP A 174 12.58 7.23 2.39
N SER A 175 13.88 7.52 2.26
CA SER A 175 14.37 8.57 1.37
C SER A 175 15.77 8.26 0.81
N PRO A 176 16.23 8.96 -0.24
CA PRO A 176 17.57 8.76 -0.83
C PRO A 176 18.72 8.91 0.19
N VAL A 177 18.50 9.68 1.25
CA VAL A 177 19.48 9.90 2.32
C VAL A 177 19.36 8.89 3.48
N SER A 178 18.43 7.92 3.39
CA SER A 178 18.32 6.85 4.39
C SER A 178 19.54 5.92 4.38
N PRO A 179 19.96 5.35 5.54
CA PRO A 179 21.18 4.55 5.63
C PRO A 179 21.27 3.35 4.67
N LEU A 180 20.17 2.61 4.47
CA LEU A 180 20.19 1.47 3.54
C LEU A 180 19.98 1.92 2.10
N THR A 181 19.08 2.88 1.84
CA THR A 181 18.90 3.44 0.49
C THR A 181 20.21 4.03 -0.04
N LYS A 182 20.94 4.77 0.79
CA LYS A 182 22.25 5.33 0.46
C LYS A 182 23.32 4.27 0.18
N GLU A 183 23.28 3.14 0.89
CA GLU A 183 24.26 2.05 0.75
C GLU A 183 23.98 1.14 -0.46
N PHE A 184 22.70 0.87 -0.74
CA PHE A 184 22.32 -0.17 -1.71
C PHE A 184 21.78 0.40 -3.03
N VAL A 185 21.24 1.63 -3.03
CA VAL A 185 20.59 2.26 -4.19
C VAL A 185 21.36 3.50 -4.67
N GLU A 186 21.62 4.48 -3.80
CA GLU A 186 22.28 5.75 -4.17
C GLU A 186 23.81 5.62 -4.22
N THR A 187 24.32 4.64 -4.97
CA THR A 187 25.76 4.45 -5.19
C THR A 187 26.08 4.37 -6.68
N ALA A 188 27.36 4.54 -7.04
CA ALA A 188 27.81 4.39 -8.41
C ALA A 188 27.57 2.98 -9.00
N ASN A 189 27.50 1.95 -8.14
CA ASN A 189 27.23 0.56 -8.53
C ASN A 189 26.13 0.00 -7.62
N PRO A 190 24.85 0.34 -7.87
CA PRO A 190 23.75 -0.07 -7.01
C PRO A 190 23.61 -1.59 -6.97
N LEU A 191 23.22 -2.11 -5.80
CA LEU A 191 22.93 -3.54 -5.59
C LEU A 191 21.45 -3.87 -5.74
N CYS A 192 20.58 -2.86 -5.80
CA CYS A 192 19.16 -2.96 -6.11
C CYS A 192 18.66 -1.60 -6.63
N THR A 193 17.51 -1.59 -7.31
CA THR A 193 16.87 -0.33 -7.74
C THR A 193 15.95 0.25 -6.69
N TYR A 194 15.45 -0.58 -5.77
CA TYR A 194 14.71 -0.14 -4.60
C TYR A 194 14.90 -1.10 -3.43
N ILE A 195 14.71 -0.55 -2.22
CA ILE A 195 14.69 -1.26 -0.95
C ILE A 195 13.57 -0.67 -0.10
N TYR A 196 12.78 -1.51 0.55
CA TYR A 196 11.83 -1.06 1.57
C TYR A 196 11.72 -2.07 2.70
N CYS A 197 11.31 -1.57 3.87
CA CYS A 197 10.96 -2.39 5.02
C CYS A 197 9.45 -2.35 5.24
N ASP A 198 8.87 -3.46 5.65
CA ASP A 198 7.49 -3.54 6.13
C ASP A 198 7.38 -4.52 7.30
N SER A 199 6.16 -4.68 7.81
CA SER A 199 5.83 -5.69 8.81
C SER A 199 4.48 -6.31 8.51
N GLU A 200 4.37 -7.63 8.75
CA GLU A 200 3.10 -8.35 8.74
C GLU A 200 2.72 -8.78 10.15
N GLU A 201 1.48 -8.51 10.53
CA GLU A 201 0.90 -8.98 11.79
C GLU A 201 0.17 -10.31 11.59
N ARG A 202 0.39 -11.24 12.51
CA ARG A 202 -0.32 -12.52 12.58
C ARG A 202 -0.79 -12.73 14.02
N ALA A 203 -1.73 -13.66 14.18
CA ALA A 203 -2.36 -13.99 15.46
C ALA A 203 -1.44 -14.04 16.69
N THR A 204 -0.21 -14.56 16.58
CA THR A 204 0.67 -14.78 17.73
C THR A 204 2.10 -14.27 17.55
N PHE A 205 2.43 -13.68 16.40
CA PHE A 205 3.75 -13.14 16.11
C PHE A 205 3.65 -12.13 14.97
N THR A 206 4.70 -11.34 14.79
CA THR A 206 4.87 -10.50 13.61
C THR A 206 6.09 -10.93 12.82
N SER A 207 6.14 -10.58 11.54
CA SER A 207 7.36 -10.67 10.74
C SER A 207 7.73 -9.30 10.22
N ASN A 208 9.01 -8.94 10.33
CA ASN A 208 9.53 -7.70 9.76
C ASN A 208 10.32 -8.03 8.50
N ASN A 209 9.92 -7.47 7.37
CA ASN A 209 10.51 -7.81 6.09
C ASN A 209 11.38 -6.67 5.55
N ILE A 210 12.40 -7.06 4.78
CA ILE A 210 13.21 -6.17 3.95
C ILE A 210 13.18 -6.74 2.53
N TYR A 211 12.72 -5.94 1.59
CA TYR A 211 12.59 -6.33 0.19
C TYR A 211 13.58 -5.57 -0.69
N PHE A 212 14.13 -6.25 -1.69
CA PHE A 212 15.08 -5.70 -2.65
C PHE A 212 14.66 -6.07 -4.07
N GLY A 213 14.46 -5.04 -4.91
CA GLY A 213 14.11 -5.21 -6.32
C GLY A 213 15.29 -5.04 -7.28
N ALA A 214 15.26 -5.78 -8.39
CA ALA A 214 16.27 -5.73 -9.44
C ALA A 214 17.72 -5.84 -8.92
N VAL A 215 17.96 -6.86 -8.11
CA VAL A 215 19.28 -7.21 -7.58
C VAL A 215 20.05 -7.96 -8.67
N PRO A 216 21.31 -7.58 -9.01
CA PRO A 216 22.11 -8.34 -9.96
C PRO A 216 22.19 -9.82 -9.58
N THR A 217 21.95 -10.72 -10.52
CA THR A 217 21.77 -12.17 -10.27
C THR A 217 22.94 -12.81 -9.51
N GLU A 218 24.17 -12.33 -9.73
CA GLU A 218 25.38 -12.77 -9.04
C GLU A 218 25.48 -12.28 -7.58
N GLN A 219 24.74 -11.24 -7.21
CA GLN A 219 24.73 -10.66 -5.87
C GLN A 219 23.63 -11.23 -4.95
N LEU A 220 22.64 -11.96 -5.50
CA LEU A 220 21.48 -12.47 -4.77
C LEU A 220 21.86 -13.24 -3.49
N ASP A 221 22.85 -14.14 -3.56
CA ASP A 221 23.23 -14.98 -2.40
C ASP A 221 24.01 -14.20 -1.32
N ALA A 222 24.72 -13.15 -1.75
CA ALA A 222 25.58 -12.32 -0.90
C ALA A 222 24.82 -11.16 -0.25
N LEU A 223 23.68 -10.74 -0.79
CA LEU A 223 22.96 -9.54 -0.37
C LEU A 223 22.62 -9.54 1.12
N HIS A 224 22.03 -10.62 1.64
CA HIS A 224 21.67 -10.74 3.06
C HIS A 224 22.87 -10.49 3.98
N GLN A 225 24.06 -11.01 3.63
CA GLN A 225 25.25 -10.81 4.45
C GLN A 225 25.68 -9.34 4.48
N LYS A 226 25.61 -8.65 3.33
CA LYS A 226 25.91 -7.22 3.25
C LYS A 226 24.93 -6.39 4.09
N VAL A 227 23.65 -6.74 4.07
CA VAL A 227 22.62 -6.10 4.90
C VAL A 227 22.96 -6.25 6.38
N ILE A 228 23.22 -7.48 6.86
CA ILE A 228 23.57 -7.72 8.26
C ILE A 228 24.84 -6.95 8.68
N VAL A 229 25.86 -6.88 7.82
CA VAL A 229 27.07 -6.09 8.08
C VAL A 229 26.73 -4.61 8.23
N LYS A 230 25.92 -4.06 7.32
CA LYS A 230 25.51 -2.65 7.38
C LYS A 230 24.69 -2.32 8.62
N LEU A 231 23.73 -3.18 8.99
CA LEU A 231 22.93 -2.98 10.20
C LEU A 231 23.80 -2.99 11.46
N LYS A 232 24.79 -3.89 11.54
CA LYS A 232 25.75 -3.91 12.66
C LYS A 232 26.61 -2.65 12.70
N GLN A 233 27.02 -2.14 11.54
CA GLN A 233 27.77 -0.89 11.45
C GLN A 233 26.93 0.29 11.95
N ILE A 234 25.65 0.39 11.55
CA ILE A 234 24.73 1.43 12.02
C ILE A 234 24.59 1.41 13.55
N VAL A 235 24.44 0.22 14.15
CA VAL A 235 24.38 0.09 15.61
C VAL A 235 25.71 0.51 16.27
N ALA A 236 26.85 0.18 15.68
CA ALA A 236 28.17 0.51 16.23
C ALA A 236 28.51 2.00 16.12
N GLU A 237 28.08 2.67 15.06
CA GLU A 237 28.25 4.11 14.83
C GLU A 237 27.25 4.94 15.65
N GLY A 238 26.12 4.33 16.04
CA GLY A 238 25.04 4.95 16.78
C GLY A 238 23.92 5.44 15.86
N ILE A 239 22.68 5.37 16.35
CA ILE A 239 21.52 5.84 15.59
C ILE A 239 21.46 7.37 15.57
N ASP A 240 21.27 7.93 14.38
CA ASP A 240 21.04 9.37 14.19
C ASP A 240 19.69 9.77 14.78
N MET A 241 19.75 10.38 15.95
CA MET A 241 18.56 10.79 16.71
C MET A 241 17.83 11.99 16.11
N ASP A 242 18.48 12.80 15.29
CA ASP A 242 17.79 13.91 14.62
C ASP A 242 16.97 13.36 13.45
N ARG A 243 17.53 12.39 12.73
CA ARG A 243 16.80 11.68 11.68
C ARG A 243 15.63 10.87 12.24
N ILE A 244 15.77 10.11 13.33
CA ILE A 244 14.64 9.33 13.87
C ILE A 244 13.49 10.25 14.34
N ARG A 245 13.81 11.41 14.95
CA ARG A 245 12.80 12.41 15.33
C ARG A 245 12.11 13.00 14.11
N LEU A 246 12.84 13.25 13.03
CA LEU A 246 12.27 13.73 11.78
C LEU A 246 11.30 12.69 11.19
N VAL A 247 11.69 11.42 11.16
CA VAL A 247 10.82 10.32 10.70
C VAL A 247 9.54 10.23 11.54
N ILE A 248 9.65 10.23 12.87
CA ILE A 248 8.49 10.22 13.78
C ILE A 248 7.57 11.41 13.53
N LYS A 249 8.13 12.63 13.41
CA LYS A 249 7.37 13.84 13.11
C LYS A 249 6.60 13.68 11.80
N ARG A 250 7.26 13.23 10.73
CA ARG A 250 6.64 13.07 9.41
C ARG A 250 5.53 12.04 9.43
N ASP A 251 5.77 10.89 10.03
CA ASP A 251 4.77 9.82 10.11
C ASP A 251 3.53 10.30 10.88
N ARG A 252 3.73 11.01 12.01
CA ARG A 252 2.66 11.66 12.76
C ARG A 252 1.86 12.66 11.92
N LEU A 253 2.53 13.45 11.07
CA LEU A 253 1.86 14.39 10.17
C LEU A 253 1.10 13.69 9.05
N LYS A 254 1.67 12.61 8.48
CA LYS A 254 0.97 11.75 7.51
C LYS A 254 -0.29 11.16 8.13
N LEU A 255 -0.21 10.63 9.36
CA LEU A 255 -1.38 10.13 10.09
C LEU A 255 -2.45 11.20 10.30
N LYS A 256 -2.08 12.39 10.78
CA LYS A 256 -3.02 13.52 10.92
C LYS A 256 -3.68 13.89 9.59
N SER A 257 -2.90 13.95 8.51
CA SER A 257 -3.40 14.23 7.17
C SER A 257 -4.38 13.15 6.69
N MET A 258 -4.06 11.87 6.93
CA MET A 258 -4.95 10.76 6.61
C MET A 258 -6.23 10.78 7.45
N LEU A 259 -6.18 11.17 8.73
CA LEU A 259 -7.37 11.32 9.55
C LEU A 259 -8.35 12.38 9.01
N GLU A 260 -7.85 13.44 8.36
CA GLU A 260 -8.69 14.43 7.69
C GLU A 260 -9.24 13.95 6.34
N SER A 261 -8.41 13.31 5.51
CA SER A 261 -8.79 12.95 4.14
C SER A 261 -9.47 11.59 4.01
N ASP A 262 -9.14 10.67 4.91
CA ASP A 262 -9.47 9.24 4.84
C ASP A 262 -9.55 8.57 6.23
N GLY A 263 -10.16 9.27 7.19
CA GLY A 263 -10.25 8.76 8.57
C GLY A 263 -11.00 7.43 8.68
N GLY A 264 -11.89 7.12 7.73
CA GLY A 264 -12.58 5.84 7.64
C GLY A 264 -11.62 4.66 7.51
N ASP A 265 -10.69 4.75 6.56
CA ASP A 265 -9.73 3.69 6.29
C ASP A 265 -8.75 3.53 7.46
N VAL A 266 -8.26 4.65 8.04
CA VAL A 266 -7.35 4.63 9.20
C VAL A 266 -7.92 3.81 10.37
N PHE A 267 -9.18 4.06 10.75
CA PHE A 267 -9.80 3.32 11.85
C PHE A 267 -10.19 1.90 11.46
N SER A 268 -10.67 1.71 10.22
CA SER A 268 -11.15 0.39 9.78
C SER A 268 -10.06 -0.66 9.79
N ASN A 269 -8.84 -0.33 9.35
CA ASN A 269 -7.72 -1.26 9.34
C ASN A 269 -7.35 -1.75 10.76
N GLY A 270 -7.23 -0.84 11.72
CA GLY A 270 -6.95 -1.21 13.11
C GLY A 270 -8.05 -2.07 13.74
N LEU A 271 -9.32 -1.78 13.43
CA LEU A 271 -10.47 -2.56 13.89
C LEU A 271 -10.56 -3.94 13.22
N ILE A 272 -10.15 -4.06 11.95
CA ILE A 272 -10.05 -5.35 11.26
C ILE A 272 -9.00 -6.21 11.97
N THR A 273 -7.80 -5.67 12.24
CA THR A 273 -6.74 -6.40 12.95
C THR A 273 -7.19 -6.84 14.35
N ASP A 274 -7.84 -5.96 15.12
CA ASP A 274 -8.39 -6.30 16.43
C ASP A 274 -9.47 -7.38 16.34
N PHE A 275 -10.38 -7.31 15.36
CA PHE A 275 -11.38 -8.36 15.16
C PHE A 275 -10.75 -9.73 14.83
N LEU A 276 -9.69 -9.74 14.02
CA LEU A 276 -8.99 -10.96 13.65
C LEU A 276 -8.24 -11.56 14.86
N TYR A 277 -7.51 -10.73 15.61
CA TYR A 277 -6.49 -11.20 16.55
C TYR A 277 -6.67 -10.75 18.00
N GLY A 278 -7.34 -9.63 18.23
CA GLY A 278 -7.54 -9.02 19.56
C GLY A 278 -8.43 -9.84 20.49
N LYS A 279 -8.51 -9.42 21.74
CA LYS A 279 -9.39 -10.04 22.75
C LYS A 279 -10.87 -9.87 22.42
N GLU A 280 -11.68 -10.90 22.70
CA GLU A 280 -13.14 -10.86 22.44
C GLU A 280 -13.87 -9.78 23.27
N ASP A 281 -13.25 -9.26 24.35
CA ASP A 281 -13.80 -8.19 25.18
C ASP A 281 -13.53 -6.78 24.63
N GLY A 282 -12.78 -6.66 23.53
CA GLY A 282 -12.43 -5.38 22.90
C GLY A 282 -11.51 -4.50 23.74
N SER A 283 -10.89 -5.03 24.80
CA SER A 283 -10.00 -4.27 25.70
C SER A 283 -8.74 -3.74 25.01
N GLU A 284 -8.39 -4.29 23.84
CA GLU A 284 -7.21 -3.95 23.07
C GLU A 284 -7.47 -2.90 21.97
N ILE A 285 -8.72 -2.60 21.63
CA ILE A 285 -9.09 -1.62 20.59
C ILE A 285 -8.51 -0.23 20.90
N ALA A 286 -8.75 0.28 22.12
CA ALA A 286 -8.28 1.62 22.47
C ALA A 286 -6.73 1.70 22.54
N PRO A 287 -6.03 0.75 23.17
CA PRO A 287 -4.57 0.65 23.07
C PRO A 287 -4.04 0.51 21.64
N SER A 288 -4.65 -0.32 20.79
CA SER A 288 -4.18 -0.58 19.42
C SER A 288 -4.33 0.64 18.51
N LEU A 289 -5.30 1.52 18.77
CA LEU A 289 -5.50 2.76 18.01
C LEU A 289 -4.77 3.98 18.59
N ALA A 290 -4.05 3.84 19.71
CA ALA A 290 -3.41 4.95 20.43
C ALA A 290 -2.09 5.46 19.80
N GLU A 291 -2.07 5.68 18.49
CA GLU A 291 -0.90 6.08 17.69
C GLU A 291 -0.23 7.36 18.22
N MET A 292 -1.02 8.40 18.54
CA MET A 292 -0.48 9.67 19.04
C MET A 292 0.30 9.51 20.33
N LYS A 293 -0.17 8.64 21.24
CA LYS A 293 0.55 8.34 22.49
C LYS A 293 1.86 7.60 22.23
N ARG A 294 1.88 6.72 21.23
CA ARG A 294 3.11 6.01 20.83
C ARG A 294 4.16 6.98 20.30
N TYR A 295 3.79 7.94 19.45
CA TYR A 295 4.76 8.96 19.02
C TYR A 295 5.35 9.73 20.21
N GLU A 296 4.51 10.19 21.14
CA GLU A 296 4.95 10.90 22.35
C GLU A 296 5.86 10.07 23.28
N GLU A 297 5.72 8.74 23.25
CA GLU A 297 6.60 7.82 23.96
C GLU A 297 7.94 7.66 23.22
N LEU A 298 7.89 7.38 21.92
CA LEU A 298 9.06 7.12 21.08
C LEU A 298 9.97 8.34 20.92
N GLU A 299 9.42 9.56 20.93
CA GLU A 299 10.20 10.80 20.94
C GLU A 299 11.15 10.91 22.16
N LYS A 300 10.84 10.19 23.25
CA LYS A 300 11.63 10.20 24.49
C LYS A 300 12.66 9.07 24.56
N TRP A 301 12.64 8.13 23.63
CA TRP A 301 13.57 7.01 23.63
C TRP A 301 15.00 7.46 23.38
N PRO A 302 15.99 7.01 24.18
CA PRO A 302 17.39 7.23 23.89
C PRO A 302 17.86 6.34 22.73
N ALA A 303 18.95 6.74 22.05
CA ALA A 303 19.55 5.98 20.94
C ALA A 303 19.74 4.49 21.27
N LYS A 304 20.18 4.19 22.51
CA LYS A 304 20.40 2.83 22.98
C LYS A 304 19.17 1.92 22.87
N GLN A 305 17.96 2.44 23.11
CA GLN A 305 16.74 1.63 22.99
C GLN A 305 16.45 1.28 21.53
N TRP A 306 16.68 2.22 20.61
CA TRP A 306 16.56 1.97 19.17
C TRP A 306 17.60 0.96 18.67
N GLU A 307 18.85 1.08 19.14
CA GLU A 307 19.95 0.16 18.83
C GLU A 307 19.67 -1.26 19.32
N ASP A 308 19.16 -1.39 20.55
CA ASP A 308 18.79 -2.68 21.14
C ASP A 308 17.62 -3.32 20.38
N LEU A 309 16.63 -2.52 19.97
CA LEU A 309 15.50 -3.00 19.18
C LEU A 309 15.94 -3.49 17.79
N LEU A 310 16.76 -2.68 17.09
CA LEU A 310 17.35 -3.00 15.79
C LEU A 310 18.17 -4.30 15.86
N THR A 311 19.02 -4.42 16.89
CA THR A 311 19.85 -5.60 17.13
C THR A 311 18.99 -6.84 17.35
N LYS A 312 18.00 -6.73 18.25
CA LYS A 312 17.12 -7.84 18.61
C LYS A 312 16.34 -8.38 17.41
N TYR A 313 15.71 -7.51 16.63
CA TYR A 313 14.72 -7.95 15.63
C TYR A 313 15.24 -8.03 14.18
N TRP A 314 16.30 -7.30 13.80
CA TRP A 314 16.84 -7.33 12.42
C TRP A 314 18.28 -7.84 12.30
N ILE A 315 18.95 -8.13 13.42
CA ILE A 315 20.33 -8.67 13.39
C ILE A 315 20.39 -10.07 13.99
N GLU A 316 19.84 -10.26 15.19
CA GLU A 316 19.96 -11.50 15.95
C GLU A 316 18.76 -12.44 15.81
N SER A 317 17.59 -11.90 15.46
CA SER A 317 16.37 -12.68 15.27
C SER A 317 16.53 -13.73 14.17
N PRO A 318 15.97 -14.94 14.35
CA PRO A 318 15.88 -15.90 13.26
C PRO A 318 15.24 -15.28 12.00
N SER A 319 15.77 -15.65 10.84
CA SER A 319 15.33 -15.07 9.57
C SER A 319 15.17 -16.12 8.48
N VAL A 320 14.28 -15.80 7.55
CA VAL A 320 14.11 -16.53 6.29
C VAL A 320 14.51 -15.58 5.15
N VAL A 321 15.39 -16.05 4.28
CA VAL A 321 15.86 -15.31 3.10
C VAL A 321 15.42 -16.08 1.87
N VAL A 322 14.65 -15.43 1.00
CA VAL A 322 14.24 -16.01 -0.28
C VAL A 322 14.76 -15.15 -1.40
N GLY A 323 15.57 -15.73 -2.28
CA GLY A 323 15.99 -15.10 -3.53
C GLY A 323 15.17 -15.61 -4.71
N ALA A 324 14.64 -14.72 -5.52
CA ALA A 324 14.04 -15.02 -6.82
C ALA A 324 15.10 -14.88 -7.92
N ARG A 325 15.40 -15.99 -8.60
CA ARG A 325 16.32 -16.01 -9.75
C ARG A 325 15.53 -16.03 -11.06
N PRO A 326 15.80 -15.12 -12.01
CA PRO A 326 15.21 -15.21 -13.33
C PRO A 326 15.65 -16.50 -14.03
N SER A 327 14.80 -17.05 -14.90
CA SER A 327 15.15 -18.23 -15.69
C SER A 327 14.41 -18.31 -17.02
N ALA A 328 15.14 -18.12 -18.11
CA ALA A 328 14.63 -18.24 -19.48
C ALA A 328 14.18 -19.70 -19.74
N LYS A 329 14.96 -20.66 -19.22
CA LYS A 329 14.61 -22.08 -19.26
C LYS A 329 13.29 -22.40 -18.55
N LEU A 330 12.96 -21.70 -17.46
CA LEU A 330 11.68 -21.91 -16.78
C LEU A 330 10.54 -21.36 -17.63
N GLN A 331 10.72 -20.22 -18.28
CA GLN A 331 9.73 -19.68 -19.22
C GLN A 331 9.42 -20.67 -20.35
N ASP A 332 10.45 -21.17 -21.03
CA ASP A 332 10.29 -22.16 -22.10
C ASP A 332 9.59 -23.44 -21.60
N LYS A 333 9.94 -23.87 -20.38
CA LYS A 333 9.33 -25.04 -19.74
C LYS A 333 7.85 -24.79 -19.45
N LEU A 334 7.47 -23.66 -18.85
CA LEU A 334 6.07 -23.36 -18.52
C LEU A 334 5.22 -23.29 -19.79
N GLU A 335 5.72 -22.68 -20.86
CA GLU A 335 5.03 -22.67 -22.16
C GLU A 335 4.84 -24.07 -22.74
N THR A 336 5.87 -24.91 -22.64
CA THR A 336 5.84 -26.29 -23.14
C THR A 336 4.88 -27.17 -22.33
N ASP A 337 4.97 -27.10 -21.00
CA ASP A 337 4.14 -27.85 -20.06
C ASP A 337 2.66 -27.46 -20.22
N GLU A 338 2.37 -26.16 -20.41
CA GLU A 338 0.99 -25.68 -20.62
C GLU A 338 0.40 -26.18 -21.94
N LYS A 339 1.17 -26.15 -23.04
CA LYS A 339 0.74 -26.71 -24.33
C LYS A 339 0.47 -28.21 -24.21
N ALA A 340 1.35 -28.96 -23.55
CA ALA A 340 1.19 -30.39 -23.33
C ALA A 340 -0.06 -30.71 -22.50
N ARG A 341 -0.30 -29.93 -21.44
CA ARG A 341 -1.47 -30.08 -20.56
C ARG A 341 -2.79 -29.79 -21.29
N ILE A 342 -2.85 -28.74 -22.11
CA ILE A 342 -4.04 -28.43 -22.94
C ILE A 342 -4.31 -29.58 -23.92
N GLU A 343 -3.28 -30.16 -24.53
CA GLU A 343 -3.43 -31.29 -25.44
C GLU A 343 -3.90 -32.57 -24.73
N GLU A 344 -3.38 -32.86 -23.53
CA GLU A 344 -3.86 -33.96 -22.70
C GLU A 344 -5.32 -33.76 -22.29
N GLN A 345 -5.69 -32.53 -21.91
CA GLN A 345 -7.06 -32.16 -21.57
C GLN A 345 -8.00 -32.36 -22.77
N ARG A 346 -7.58 -31.95 -23.97
CA ARG A 346 -8.31 -32.15 -25.22
C ARG A 346 -8.55 -33.63 -25.51
N LYS A 347 -7.53 -34.47 -25.35
CA LYS A 347 -7.65 -35.93 -25.51
C LYS A 347 -8.58 -36.56 -24.47
N ARG A 348 -8.48 -36.15 -23.21
CA ARG A 348 -9.28 -36.66 -22.10
C ARG A 348 -10.77 -36.32 -22.24
N LEU A 349 -11.09 -35.11 -22.70
CA LEU A 349 -12.46 -34.66 -22.88
C LEU A 349 -13.08 -35.18 -24.19
N GLY A 350 -12.27 -35.27 -25.25
CA GLY A 350 -12.75 -35.56 -26.61
C GLY A 350 -13.71 -34.49 -27.14
N PRO A 351 -14.17 -34.62 -28.40
CA PRO A 351 -15.08 -33.66 -29.02
C PRO A 351 -16.39 -33.50 -28.23
N ASP A 352 -16.98 -34.61 -27.78
CA ASP A 352 -18.26 -34.61 -27.09
C ASP A 352 -18.17 -33.94 -25.70
N GLY A 353 -17.09 -34.19 -24.96
CA GLY A 353 -16.87 -33.55 -23.66
C GLY A 353 -16.63 -32.06 -23.77
N ILE A 354 -15.89 -31.61 -24.80
CA ILE A 354 -15.68 -30.19 -25.08
C ILE A 354 -17.00 -29.52 -25.47
N ALA A 355 -17.77 -30.14 -26.37
CA ALA A 355 -19.07 -29.61 -26.79
C ALA A 355 -20.04 -29.47 -25.60
N LYS A 356 -20.05 -30.44 -24.68
CA LYS A 356 -20.86 -30.37 -23.46
C LYS A 356 -20.45 -29.20 -22.55
N LEU A 357 -19.15 -29.00 -22.33
CA LEU A 357 -18.65 -27.90 -21.51
C LEU A 357 -18.91 -26.54 -22.16
N GLU A 358 -18.82 -26.45 -23.49
CA GLU A 358 -19.20 -25.25 -24.24
C GLU A 358 -20.70 -24.96 -24.13
N GLU A 359 -21.56 -25.97 -24.19
CA GLU A 359 -23.00 -25.82 -23.97
C GLU A 359 -23.31 -25.33 -22.54
N GLU A 360 -22.67 -25.91 -21.52
CA GLU A 360 -22.80 -25.47 -20.13
C GLU A 360 -22.34 -24.01 -19.95
N LEU A 361 -21.21 -23.64 -20.55
CA LEU A 361 -20.69 -22.27 -20.53
C LEU A 361 -21.65 -21.29 -21.21
N ASN A 362 -22.18 -21.64 -22.38
CA ASN A 362 -23.11 -20.79 -23.12
C ASN A 362 -24.44 -20.62 -22.38
N LYS A 363 -24.93 -21.66 -21.69
CA LYS A 363 -26.08 -21.57 -20.79
C LYS A 363 -25.81 -20.62 -19.62
N ALA A 364 -24.63 -20.72 -19.00
CA ALA A 364 -24.25 -19.83 -17.90
C ALA A 364 -24.14 -18.37 -18.36
N LYS A 365 -23.54 -18.12 -19.53
CA LYS A 365 -23.49 -16.78 -20.14
C LYS A 365 -24.88 -16.24 -20.44
N ALA A 366 -25.73 -17.04 -21.07
CA ALA A 366 -27.09 -16.63 -21.39
C ALA A 366 -27.93 -16.32 -20.14
N GLU A 367 -27.70 -17.01 -19.02
CA GLU A 367 -28.30 -16.68 -17.72
C GLU A 367 -27.78 -15.35 -17.17
N HIS A 368 -26.46 -15.14 -17.22
CA HIS A 368 -25.81 -13.95 -16.70
C HIS A 368 -26.10 -12.68 -17.53
N ASP A 369 -26.28 -12.84 -18.84
CA ASP A 369 -26.58 -11.76 -19.78
C ASP A 369 -28.09 -11.41 -19.80
N ARG A 370 -28.91 -12.08 -18.97
CA ARG A 370 -30.32 -11.71 -18.81
C ARG A 370 -30.41 -10.26 -18.34
N PRO A 371 -31.24 -9.41 -18.99
CA PRO A 371 -31.47 -8.06 -18.50
C PRO A 371 -31.93 -8.09 -17.05
N ILE A 372 -31.29 -7.28 -16.21
CA ILE A 372 -31.69 -7.12 -14.82
C ILE A 372 -33.12 -6.55 -14.80
N PRO A 373 -34.05 -7.14 -14.03
CA PRO A 373 -35.41 -6.63 -13.95
C PRO A 373 -35.46 -5.15 -13.55
N GLN A 374 -36.17 -4.33 -14.33
CA GLN A 374 -36.20 -2.88 -14.12
C GLN A 374 -36.87 -2.48 -12.80
N ASP A 375 -37.85 -3.26 -12.34
CA ASP A 375 -38.51 -3.12 -11.05
C ASP A 375 -37.53 -3.36 -9.90
N MET A 376 -36.61 -4.33 -10.02
CA MET A 376 -35.54 -4.54 -9.05
C MET A 376 -34.64 -3.31 -8.97
N LEU A 377 -34.18 -2.77 -10.10
CA LEU A 377 -33.32 -1.58 -10.13
C LEU A 377 -34.01 -0.32 -9.57
N THR A 378 -35.29 -0.14 -9.90
CA THR A 378 -36.07 1.04 -9.50
C THR A 378 -36.68 0.93 -8.10
N SER A 379 -36.69 -0.27 -7.50
CA SER A 379 -37.14 -0.48 -6.12
C SER A 379 -36.20 0.10 -5.06
N PHE A 380 -34.92 0.32 -5.41
CA PHE A 380 -33.98 0.96 -4.50
C PHE A 380 -34.27 2.45 -4.42
N PRO A 381 -34.63 2.99 -3.24
CA PRO A 381 -34.89 4.42 -3.12
C PRO A 381 -33.59 5.19 -3.37
N VAL A 382 -33.60 6.07 -4.37
CA VAL A 382 -32.50 6.98 -4.62
C VAL A 382 -32.67 8.19 -3.69
N PRO A 383 -31.79 8.39 -2.70
CA PRO A 383 -31.88 9.54 -1.82
C PRO A 383 -31.64 10.84 -2.61
N ASP A 384 -32.31 11.92 -2.21
CA ASP A 384 -32.09 13.25 -2.79
C ASP A 384 -30.65 13.71 -2.50
N VAL A 385 -29.98 14.33 -3.47
CA VAL A 385 -28.64 14.93 -3.29
C VAL A 385 -28.57 15.92 -2.12
N LYS A 386 -29.70 16.51 -1.72
CA LYS A 386 -29.83 17.35 -0.53
C LYS A 386 -29.59 16.62 0.78
N SER A 387 -29.67 15.29 0.81
CA SER A 387 -29.35 14.51 2.01
C SER A 387 -27.84 14.32 2.21
N ILE A 388 -27.02 14.67 1.22
CA ILE A 388 -25.55 14.58 1.32
C ILE A 388 -25.05 15.68 2.24
N SER A 389 -24.30 15.29 3.27
CA SER A 389 -23.67 16.21 4.21
C SER A 389 -22.29 16.66 3.69
N TRP A 390 -22.29 17.69 2.85
CA TRP A 390 -21.07 18.25 2.24
C TRP A 390 -20.09 18.84 3.27
N ILE A 391 -18.81 18.90 2.90
CA ILE A 391 -17.82 19.73 3.58
C ILE A 391 -18.03 21.16 3.09
N PRO A 392 -18.28 22.14 3.98
CA PRO A 392 -18.37 23.54 3.58
C PRO A 392 -17.03 24.01 3.01
N VAL A 393 -17.04 24.49 1.77
CA VAL A 393 -15.86 25.08 1.11
C VAL A 393 -16.21 26.53 0.75
N GLN A 394 -15.35 27.46 1.15
CA GLN A 394 -15.40 28.83 0.66
C GLN A 394 -14.36 28.98 -0.45
N SER A 395 -14.79 29.35 -1.65
CA SER A 395 -13.88 29.54 -2.80
C SER A 395 -13.82 31.00 -3.21
N ALA A 396 -12.64 31.47 -3.58
CA ALA A 396 -12.41 32.78 -4.16
C ALA A 396 -11.28 32.71 -5.20
N ARG A 397 -11.31 33.59 -6.20
CA ARG A 397 -10.25 33.62 -7.22
C ARG A 397 -9.67 35.01 -7.36
N ASN A 398 -8.35 35.04 -7.54
CA ASN A 398 -7.70 36.14 -8.24
C ASN A 398 -7.60 35.75 -9.71
N ASP A 399 -8.40 36.36 -10.57
CA ASP A 399 -8.38 36.10 -12.02
C ASP A 399 -8.14 37.40 -12.80
N PRO A 400 -6.89 37.70 -13.19
CA PRO A 400 -6.58 38.90 -13.96
C PRO A 400 -7.10 38.84 -15.41
N PHE A 401 -7.64 37.70 -15.85
CA PHE A 401 -8.14 37.50 -17.22
C PHE A 401 -9.67 37.56 -17.32
N SER A 402 -10.38 37.56 -16.20
CA SER A 402 -11.84 37.59 -16.16
C SER A 402 -12.37 38.99 -15.86
N SER A 403 -13.41 39.39 -16.60
CA SER A 403 -14.17 40.62 -16.36
C SER A 403 -15.46 40.40 -15.55
N GLY A 404 -15.68 39.19 -15.02
CA GLY A 404 -16.91 38.81 -14.33
C GLY A 404 -16.88 39.14 -12.84
N SER A 405 -18.01 39.60 -12.28
CA SER A 405 -18.16 39.76 -10.83
C SER A 405 -18.34 38.40 -10.16
N GLU A 406 -17.37 37.94 -9.38
CA GLU A 406 -17.56 36.77 -8.51
C GLU A 406 -18.58 37.07 -7.41
N LYS A 407 -19.28 36.03 -6.94
CA LYS A 407 -20.15 36.16 -5.77
C LYS A 407 -19.28 36.48 -4.55
N LYS A 408 -19.47 37.66 -3.96
CA LYS A 408 -18.78 38.03 -2.72
C LYS A 408 -19.14 37.08 -1.59
N ASN A 409 -18.10 36.55 -0.95
CA ASN A 409 -18.13 35.80 0.29
C ASN A 409 -17.03 36.31 1.23
N GLU A 410 -17.01 35.83 2.47
CA GLU A 410 -16.05 36.25 3.49
C GLU A 410 -14.58 36.08 3.04
N LEU A 411 -14.28 35.02 2.28
CA LEU A 411 -12.94 34.76 1.76
C LEU A 411 -12.54 35.81 0.71
N SER A 412 -13.41 36.11 -0.25
CA SER A 412 -13.15 37.17 -1.25
C SER A 412 -12.98 38.55 -0.59
N GLU A 413 -13.76 38.87 0.44
CA GLU A 413 -13.62 40.14 1.18
C GLU A 413 -12.34 40.20 2.01
N HIS A 414 -11.82 39.05 2.45
CA HIS A 414 -10.51 38.97 3.08
C HIS A 414 -9.39 39.21 2.06
N LEU A 415 -9.46 38.57 0.89
CA LEU A 415 -8.48 38.73 -0.18
C LEU A 415 -8.49 40.14 -0.79
N ASP A 416 -9.66 40.80 -0.90
CA ASP A 416 -9.81 42.19 -1.34
C ASP A 416 -9.02 43.19 -0.46
N LYS A 417 -8.59 42.80 0.75
CA LYS A 417 -7.76 43.63 1.64
C LYS A 417 -6.27 43.54 1.30
N ASP A 418 -5.85 42.53 0.53
CA ASP A 418 -4.50 42.45 0.02
C ASP A 418 -4.35 43.43 -1.15
N SER A 419 -3.32 44.26 -1.09
CA SER A 419 -3.02 45.26 -2.12
C SER A 419 -2.26 44.69 -3.32
N VAL A 420 -1.84 43.41 -3.25
CA VAL A 420 -1.05 42.76 -4.30
C VAL A 420 -1.95 42.23 -5.41
N GLU A 421 -1.82 42.80 -6.61
CA GLU A 421 -2.39 42.21 -7.82
C GLU A 421 -1.43 41.16 -8.39
N LEU A 422 -1.89 39.91 -8.52
CA LEU A 422 -1.09 38.83 -9.09
C LEU A 422 -1.29 38.73 -10.61
N PRO A 423 -0.22 38.56 -11.41
CA PRO A 423 -0.30 38.52 -12.87
C PRO A 423 -0.77 37.15 -13.43
N TYR A 424 -1.23 36.26 -12.56
CA TYR A 424 -1.67 34.91 -12.89
C TYR A 424 -2.91 34.55 -12.06
N LEU A 425 -3.65 33.55 -12.55
CA LEU A 425 -4.81 33.04 -11.86
C LEU A 425 -4.40 32.29 -10.59
N VAL A 426 -5.04 32.61 -9.47
CA VAL A 426 -4.95 31.84 -8.23
C VAL A 426 -6.35 31.50 -7.76
N GLN A 427 -6.59 30.21 -7.51
CA GLN A 427 -7.81 29.74 -6.87
C GLN A 427 -7.50 29.44 -5.41
N TYR A 428 -8.31 30.00 -4.51
CA TYR A 428 -8.29 29.74 -3.09
C TYR A 428 -9.52 28.92 -2.72
N ASP A 429 -9.31 27.77 -2.11
CA ASP A 429 -10.36 26.92 -1.55
C ASP A 429 -10.12 26.76 -0.05
N HIS A 430 -10.90 27.46 0.76
CA HIS A 430 -10.78 27.45 2.21
C HIS A 430 -11.71 26.41 2.82
N VAL A 431 -11.10 25.54 3.64
CA VAL A 431 -11.76 24.52 4.47
C VAL A 431 -11.12 24.53 5.85
N GLN A 432 -11.84 24.00 6.84
CA GLN A 432 -11.26 23.74 8.16
C GLN A 432 -10.32 22.53 8.07
N SER A 433 -9.01 22.79 8.11
CA SER A 433 -7.94 21.79 8.03
C SER A 433 -6.72 22.28 8.82
N ASP A 434 -5.90 21.37 9.33
CA ASP A 434 -4.57 21.67 9.89
C ASP A 434 -3.51 21.83 8.78
N PHE A 435 -3.87 21.55 7.53
CA PHE A 435 -2.97 21.50 6.39
C PHE A 435 -3.31 22.51 5.30
N VAL A 436 -2.29 22.87 4.54
CA VAL A 436 -2.40 23.65 3.30
C VAL A 436 -1.81 22.83 2.15
N THR A 437 -2.45 22.88 0.99
CA THR A 437 -1.92 22.31 -0.26
C THR A 437 -1.75 23.43 -1.28
N ILE A 438 -0.55 23.54 -1.84
CA ILE A 438 -0.21 24.51 -2.87
C ILE A 438 0.09 23.73 -4.14
N SER A 439 -0.65 24.00 -5.21
CA SER A 439 -0.42 23.35 -6.50
C SER A 439 -0.20 24.38 -7.60
N ALA A 440 0.89 24.22 -8.34
CA ALA A 440 1.15 24.95 -9.58
C ALA A 440 0.73 24.09 -10.78
N TYR A 441 -0.09 24.67 -11.66
CA TYR A 441 -0.55 24.05 -12.90
C TYR A 441 0.09 24.77 -14.09
N LEU A 442 0.87 24.04 -14.88
CA LEU A 442 1.65 24.57 -15.99
C LEU A 442 1.20 23.91 -17.29
N SER A 443 0.78 24.71 -18.28
CA SER A 443 0.41 24.17 -19.59
C SER A 443 1.64 23.72 -20.37
N THR A 444 1.58 22.55 -20.99
CA THR A 444 2.64 22.07 -21.91
C THR A 444 2.36 22.42 -23.38
N THR A 445 1.37 23.29 -23.65
CA THR A 445 0.96 23.64 -25.01
C THR A 445 2.13 24.21 -25.83
N SER A 446 2.97 25.04 -25.21
CA SER A 446 4.16 25.64 -25.84
C SER A 446 5.40 24.76 -25.80
N LEU A 447 5.33 23.55 -25.23
CA LEU A 447 6.48 22.65 -25.10
C LEU A 447 6.85 22.06 -26.49
N PRO A 448 8.09 22.26 -26.97
CA PRO A 448 8.56 21.68 -28.23
C PRO A 448 8.43 20.15 -28.24
N GLU A 449 8.04 19.60 -29.40
CA GLU A 449 7.77 18.16 -29.56
C GLU A 449 8.94 17.27 -29.13
N HIS A 450 10.17 17.64 -29.50
CA HIS A 450 11.38 16.90 -29.15
C HIS A 450 11.68 16.87 -27.63
N LEU A 451 11.10 17.77 -26.83
CA LEU A 451 11.27 17.80 -25.38
C LEU A 451 10.22 16.98 -24.62
N ARG A 452 9.10 16.62 -25.27
CA ARG A 452 7.99 15.89 -24.64
C ARG A 452 8.41 14.54 -24.02
N PRO A 453 9.27 13.71 -24.65
CA PRO A 453 9.73 12.46 -24.05
C PRO A 453 10.52 12.63 -22.76
N TYR A 454 11.07 13.83 -22.51
CA TYR A 454 11.91 14.12 -21.33
C TYR A 454 11.12 14.69 -20.15
N VAL A 455 9.82 14.97 -20.31
CA VAL A 455 9.00 15.55 -19.24
C VAL A 455 8.93 14.62 -18.04
N SER A 456 8.70 13.32 -18.24
CA SER A 456 8.66 12.36 -17.13
C SER A 456 9.99 12.28 -16.38
N LEU A 457 11.11 12.38 -17.09
CA LEU A 457 12.44 12.43 -16.48
C LEU A 457 12.62 13.72 -15.65
N TYR A 458 12.27 14.87 -16.22
CA TYR A 458 12.32 16.15 -15.53
C TYR A 458 11.46 16.14 -14.25
N LEU A 459 10.20 15.70 -14.34
CA LEU A 459 9.31 15.64 -13.19
C LEU A 459 9.81 14.65 -12.11
N GLY A 460 10.38 13.52 -12.52
CA GLY A 460 11.01 12.56 -11.61
C GLY A 460 12.20 13.15 -10.83
N SER A 461 12.96 14.06 -11.46
CA SER A 461 14.07 14.77 -10.81
C SER A 461 13.65 16.00 -10.00
N PHE A 462 12.44 16.54 -10.19
CA PHE A 462 12.08 17.92 -9.80
C PHE A 462 12.38 18.26 -8.34
N PHE A 463 12.00 17.38 -7.40
CA PHE A 463 12.22 17.57 -5.96
C PHE A 463 13.61 17.11 -5.46
N ALA A 464 14.48 16.69 -6.37
CA ALA A 464 15.85 16.26 -6.10
C ALA A 464 16.91 17.15 -6.81
N LEU A 465 16.50 18.24 -7.46
CA LEU A 465 17.42 19.20 -8.08
C LEU A 465 18.04 20.12 -7.01
N PRO A 466 19.36 20.37 -7.01
CA PRO A 466 19.94 21.47 -6.23
C PRO A 466 19.30 22.81 -6.62
N VAL A 467 19.25 23.76 -5.69
CA VAL A 467 18.67 25.10 -5.96
C VAL A 467 19.61 26.22 -5.50
N THR A 468 19.64 27.32 -6.24
CA THR A 468 20.30 28.55 -5.81
C THR A 468 19.26 29.61 -5.51
N ARG A 469 19.16 30.01 -4.24
CA ARG A 469 18.19 31.03 -3.81
C ARG A 469 18.52 32.40 -4.41
N LEU A 470 17.52 33.29 -4.39
CA LEU A 470 17.65 34.67 -4.85
C LEU A 470 18.74 35.47 -4.12
N ASP A 471 19.05 35.10 -2.87
CA ASP A 471 20.13 35.69 -2.09
C ASP A 471 21.53 35.11 -2.42
N GLY A 472 21.60 34.19 -3.37
CA GLY A 472 22.82 33.48 -3.78
C GLY A 472 23.14 32.23 -2.96
N THR A 473 22.33 31.89 -1.94
CA THR A 473 22.53 30.69 -1.13
C THR A 473 22.31 29.43 -1.96
N LYS A 474 23.33 28.57 -2.02
CA LYS A 474 23.23 27.27 -2.68
C LYS A 474 22.70 26.22 -1.70
N ILE A 475 21.73 25.44 -2.15
CA ILE A 475 21.18 24.29 -1.43
C ILE A 475 21.50 23.05 -2.24
N SER A 476 22.23 22.12 -1.63
CA SER A 476 22.52 20.83 -2.23
C SER A 476 21.25 19.99 -2.39
N HIS A 477 21.25 18.97 -3.25
CA HIS A 477 20.10 18.09 -3.36
C HIS A 477 19.80 17.34 -2.04
N GLU A 478 20.84 16.92 -1.30
CA GLU A 478 20.67 16.24 0.00
C GLU A 478 20.00 17.17 1.01
N ASP A 479 20.40 18.45 1.05
CA ASP A 479 19.82 19.44 1.96
C ASP A 479 18.41 19.87 1.54
N LEU A 480 18.13 19.91 0.24
CA LEU A 480 16.77 20.14 -0.27
C LEU A 480 15.85 19.00 0.16
N ILE A 481 16.26 17.74 -0.03
CA ILE A 481 15.46 16.56 0.37
C ILE A 481 15.21 16.60 1.87
N LYS A 482 16.23 16.85 2.70
CA LYS A 482 16.07 17.05 4.15
C LYS A 482 15.08 18.18 4.44
N LYS A 483 15.17 19.29 3.71
CA LYS A 483 14.28 20.42 3.93
C LYS A 483 12.82 20.10 3.59
N LEU A 484 12.59 19.41 2.48
CA LEU A 484 11.27 18.91 2.10
C LEU A 484 10.74 17.95 3.18
N ASP A 485 11.56 17.02 3.64
CA ASP A 485 11.21 16.09 4.71
C ASP A 485 10.82 16.81 6.01
N GLU A 486 11.45 17.95 6.34
CA GLU A 486 11.15 18.74 7.55
C GLU A 486 9.82 19.49 7.52
N VAL A 487 9.45 20.04 6.36
CA VAL A 487 8.37 21.04 6.25
C VAL A 487 7.14 20.55 5.51
N THR A 488 7.23 19.40 4.83
CA THR A 488 6.14 18.87 4.02
C THR A 488 5.56 17.58 4.60
N VAL A 489 4.30 17.33 4.27
CA VAL A 489 3.59 16.07 4.53
C VAL A 489 3.65 15.18 3.29
N ALA A 490 3.43 15.79 2.12
CA ALA A 490 3.49 15.14 0.82
C ALA A 490 3.89 16.16 -0.25
N TYR A 491 4.54 15.70 -1.30
CA TYR A 491 4.81 16.50 -2.48
C TYR A 491 4.86 15.58 -3.71
N ASP A 492 4.48 16.11 -4.86
CA ASP A 492 4.50 15.36 -6.12
C ASP A 492 4.61 16.30 -7.33
N ALA A 493 5.23 15.82 -8.40
CA ALA A 493 5.31 16.49 -9.68
C ALA A 493 4.92 15.49 -10.77
N ASN A 494 3.81 15.73 -11.46
CA ASN A 494 3.21 14.76 -12.39
C ASN A 494 2.55 15.46 -13.59
N CYS A 495 2.37 14.72 -14.68
CA CYS A 495 1.47 15.13 -15.75
C CYS A 495 0.02 14.81 -15.36
N GLY A 496 -0.87 15.75 -15.65
CA GLY A 496 -2.30 15.62 -15.46
C GLY A 496 -2.82 15.95 -14.06
N ILE A 497 -4.14 15.89 -13.96
CA ILE A 497 -4.92 16.10 -12.73
C ILE A 497 -5.83 14.89 -12.59
N SER A 498 -5.59 14.07 -11.56
CA SER A 498 -6.38 12.85 -11.29
C SER A 498 -6.47 11.90 -12.49
N GLY A 499 -5.39 11.80 -13.29
CA GLY A 499 -5.34 10.95 -14.49
C GLY A 499 -5.93 11.59 -15.76
N TYR A 500 -6.41 12.83 -15.68
CA TYR A 500 -6.94 13.59 -16.82
C TYR A 500 -5.98 14.73 -17.22
N PHE A 501 -6.21 15.35 -18.38
CA PHE A 501 -5.45 16.53 -18.85
C PHE A 501 -3.93 16.29 -18.92
N ALA A 502 -3.51 15.22 -19.59
CA ALA A 502 -2.10 14.82 -19.70
C ALA A 502 -1.16 15.94 -20.21
N ASP A 503 -1.70 16.93 -20.94
CA ASP A 503 -0.97 18.10 -21.44
C ASP A 503 -0.74 19.22 -20.40
N THR A 504 -1.05 18.97 -19.13
CA THR A 504 -0.80 19.89 -18.01
C THR A 504 0.21 19.27 -17.05
N ILE A 505 1.22 20.01 -16.63
CA ILE A 505 2.08 19.63 -15.52
C ILE A 505 1.46 20.16 -14.22
N ARG A 506 1.43 19.32 -13.18
CA ARG A 506 1.06 19.68 -11.82
C ARG A 506 2.26 19.46 -10.91
N VAL A 507 2.64 20.50 -10.16
CA VAL A 507 3.57 20.39 -9.03
C VAL A 507 2.79 20.74 -7.77
N SER A 508 2.80 19.86 -6.77
CA SER A 508 2.02 20.01 -5.55
C SER A 508 2.87 19.82 -4.31
N ILE A 509 2.63 20.62 -3.28
CA ILE A 509 3.21 20.48 -1.94
C ILE A 509 2.09 20.61 -0.92
N LYS A 510 1.99 19.64 -0.02
CA LYS A 510 1.12 19.66 1.17
C LYS A 510 1.96 19.82 2.42
N ALA A 511 1.56 20.71 3.32
CA ALA A 511 2.26 21.02 4.56
C ALA A 511 1.30 21.39 5.69
N GLU A 512 1.78 21.41 6.94
CA GLU A 512 1.05 22.08 8.03
C GLU A 512 0.91 23.57 7.72
N ILE A 513 -0.19 24.19 8.14
CA ILE A 513 -0.45 25.64 7.91
C ILE A 513 0.71 26.51 8.42
N SER A 514 1.33 26.14 9.54
CA SER A 514 2.48 26.85 10.12
C SER A 514 3.73 26.89 9.22
N GLN A 515 3.79 26.03 8.20
CA GLN A 515 4.89 25.94 7.25
C GLN A 515 4.59 26.63 5.92
N TYR A 516 3.44 27.30 5.78
CA TYR A 516 2.99 27.92 4.52
C TYR A 516 4.09 28.74 3.83
N ASP A 517 4.69 29.70 4.54
CA ASP A 517 5.74 30.56 3.95
C ASP A 517 6.95 29.76 3.48
N ALA A 518 7.32 28.70 4.21
CA ALA A 518 8.45 27.86 3.87
C ALA A 518 8.19 27.06 2.58
N VAL A 519 6.99 26.49 2.43
CA VAL A 519 6.66 25.69 1.24
C VAL A 519 6.37 26.55 0.00
N VAL A 520 5.80 27.75 0.16
CA VAL A 520 5.71 28.72 -0.93
C VAL A 520 7.11 29.12 -1.40
N GLY A 521 8.02 29.41 -0.47
CA GLY A 521 9.41 29.73 -0.77
C GLY A 521 10.14 28.61 -1.51
N LEU A 522 9.97 27.36 -1.06
CA LEU A 522 10.54 26.18 -1.72
C LEU A 522 10.00 25.99 -3.13
N LEU A 523 8.67 26.10 -3.32
CA LEU A 523 8.06 25.96 -4.64
C LEU A 523 8.59 27.01 -5.61
N ARG A 524 8.76 28.26 -5.16
CA ARG A 524 9.42 29.32 -5.94
C ARG A 524 10.86 28.93 -6.31
N ASP A 525 11.66 28.52 -5.34
CA ASP A 525 13.07 28.19 -5.57
C ASP A 525 13.21 27.04 -6.59
N LEU A 526 12.37 26.01 -6.48
CA LEU A 526 12.32 24.86 -7.39
C LEU A 526 11.88 25.23 -8.82
N LEU A 527 10.88 26.11 -8.95
CA LEU A 527 10.36 26.52 -10.26
C LEU A 527 11.30 27.45 -11.01
N TYR A 528 12.00 28.35 -10.30
CA TYR A 528 12.74 29.46 -10.93
C TYR A 528 14.26 29.33 -10.86
N SER A 529 14.80 28.59 -9.90
CA SER A 529 16.25 28.52 -9.69
C SER A 529 16.82 27.10 -9.46
N PRO A 530 16.37 26.07 -10.21
CA PRO A 530 17.02 24.76 -10.15
C PRO A 530 18.39 24.80 -10.85
N GLU A 531 19.34 24.03 -10.34
CA GLU A 531 20.61 23.72 -11.00
C GLU A 531 20.57 22.30 -11.57
N TYR A 532 20.74 22.17 -12.88
CA TYR A 532 20.84 20.87 -13.55
C TYR A 532 22.29 20.38 -13.48
N VAL A 533 22.53 19.33 -12.70
CA VAL A 533 23.86 18.75 -12.48
C VAL A 533 23.90 17.33 -13.02
N LYS A 534 25.08 16.83 -13.40
CA LYS A 534 25.19 15.52 -14.06
C LYS A 534 24.55 14.36 -13.27
N ASP A 535 24.55 14.46 -11.95
CA ASP A 535 24.08 13.41 -11.05
C ASP A 535 22.57 13.53 -10.72
N ARG A 536 21.85 14.57 -11.21
CA ARG A 536 20.43 14.82 -10.90
C ARG A 536 19.63 15.39 -12.07
#